data_AF-A0AAJ6D7V2-F1
#
_entry.id   AF-A0AAJ6D7V2-F1
#
_cell.length_a   1.000
_cell.length_b   1.000
_cell.length_c   1.000
_cell.angle_alpha   90.00
_cell.angle_beta   90.00
_cell.angle_gamma   90.00
#
_symmetry.space_group_name_H-M   'P 1'
#
loop_
_entity.id
_entity.type
_entity.pdbx_description
1 polymer ?
#
loop_
_entity_poly.entity_id
_entity_poly.type
_entity_poly.pdbx_seq_one_letter_code
_entity_poly.pdbx_strand_id
1 'polypeptide(L)'
;METLIGIHVAQLDAWRDYTAALTDLLDVPEQMPPKPVSETETKPSAPDAGSSKPSELFGEEIADHVLDRAAKARVLKDKAAALRSVLTTYQLKKLEDAERSLDPGPGRFH
;
A
#
# COMPACT_ATOMS: atom_id res chain seq x y z
N MET A 1 2.05 -15.54 6.35
CA MET A 1 0.90 -15.10 7.19
C MET A 1 -0.27 -16.08 7.11
N GLU A 2 -0.64 -16.55 5.91
CA GLU A 2 -1.76 -17.50 5.68
C GLU A 2 -1.77 -18.73 6.62
N THR A 3 -0.64 -19.43 6.73
CA THR A 3 -0.48 -20.61 7.58
C THR A 3 -0.48 -20.31 9.07
N LEU A 4 -0.01 -19.13 9.48
CA LEU A 4 -0.01 -18.67 10.88
C LEU A 4 -1.44 -18.45 11.38
N ILE A 5 -2.28 -17.83 10.54
CA ILE A 5 -3.69 -17.53 10.85
C ILE A 5 -4.56 -18.79 10.72
N GLY A 6 -4.16 -19.73 9.86
CA GLY A 6 -4.90 -20.95 9.57
C GLY A 6 -6.00 -20.73 8.53
N ILE A 7 -5.69 -19.99 7.47
CA ILE A 7 -6.61 -19.71 6.35
C ILE A 7 -6.87 -21.01 5.56
N HIS A 8 -8.13 -21.34 5.35
CA HIS A 8 -8.54 -22.48 4.51
C HIS A 8 -8.74 -22.09 3.04
N VAL A 9 -8.77 -23.07 2.13
CA VAL A 9 -8.94 -22.83 0.68
C VAL A 9 -10.19 -22.00 0.35
N ALA A 10 -11.31 -22.22 1.05
CA ALA A 10 -12.53 -21.44 0.86
C ALA A 10 -12.43 -19.98 1.34
N GLN A 11 -11.44 -19.65 2.17
CA GLN A 11 -11.18 -18.32 2.72
C GLN A 11 -9.99 -17.65 2.02
N LEU A 12 -9.26 -18.38 1.17
CA LEU A 12 -8.00 -17.95 0.58
C LEU A 12 -8.18 -16.78 -0.39
N ASP A 13 -9.27 -16.77 -1.17
CA ASP A 13 -9.54 -15.67 -2.10
C ASP A 13 -9.80 -14.35 -1.36
N ALA A 14 -10.62 -14.38 -0.32
CA ALA A 14 -10.88 -13.21 0.53
C ALA A 14 -9.60 -12.74 1.26
N TRP A 15 -8.77 -13.69 1.70
CA TRP A 15 -7.47 -13.38 2.30
C TRP A 15 -6.53 -12.70 1.30
N ARG A 16 -6.41 -13.24 0.09
CA ARG A 16 -5.58 -12.68 -0.98
C ARG A 16 -6.03 -11.28 -1.34
N ASP A 17 -7.33 -11.08 -1.55
CA ASP A 17 -7.93 -9.78 -1.81
C ASP A 17 -7.59 -8.74 -0.73
N TYR A 18 -7.67 -9.14 0.55
CA TYR A 18 -7.28 -8.28 1.66
C TYR A 18 -5.80 -7.93 1.63
N THR A 19 -4.92 -8.91 1.48
CA THR A 19 -3.47 -8.67 1.44
C THR A 19 -3.04 -7.86 0.21
N ALA A 20 -3.69 -8.07 -0.94
CA ALA A 20 -3.43 -7.29 -2.14
C ALA A 20 -3.85 -5.83 -1.96
N ALA A 21 -5.03 -5.57 -1.38
CA ALA A 21 -5.46 -4.21 -1.05
C ALA A 21 -4.57 -3.55 0.03
N LEU A 22 -4.05 -4.34 0.97
CA LEU A 22 -3.12 -3.85 1.98
C LEU A 22 -1.77 -3.48 1.35
N THR A 23 -1.24 -4.34 0.47
CA THR A 23 -0.02 -4.02 -0.29
C THR A 23 -0.23 -2.80 -1.17
N ASP A 24 -1.34 -2.68 -1.90
CA ASP A 24 -1.62 -1.52 -2.77
C ASP A 24 -1.70 -0.20 -1.97
N LEU A 25 -2.25 -0.22 -0.77
CA LEU A 25 -2.26 0.95 0.13
C LEU A 25 -0.87 1.32 0.65
N LEU A 26 -0.02 0.31 0.89
CA LEU A 26 1.35 0.47 1.39
C LEU A 26 2.38 0.70 0.28
N ASP A 27 2.03 0.36 -0.97
CA ASP A 27 2.75 0.68 -2.19
C ASP A 27 2.54 2.18 -2.46
N VAL A 28 3.12 2.97 -1.57
CA VAL A 28 3.34 4.39 -1.78
C VAL A 28 4.37 4.44 -2.89
N PRO A 29 4.03 4.96 -4.10
CA PRO A 29 5.06 5.21 -5.07
C PRO A 29 6.11 6.08 -4.38
N GLU A 30 7.36 5.61 -4.36
CA GLU A 30 8.49 6.45 -3.99
C GLU A 30 8.41 7.65 -4.93
N GLN A 31 7.78 8.73 -4.46
CA GLN A 31 8.01 10.08 -4.94
C GLN A 31 9.43 10.46 -4.49
N MET A 32 10.41 9.67 -4.93
CA MET A 32 11.78 10.10 -5.05
C MET A 32 11.78 10.95 -6.30
N PRO A 33 11.91 12.28 -6.21
CA PRO A 33 12.44 12.99 -7.36
C PRO A 33 13.85 12.42 -7.56
N PRO A 34 14.19 11.76 -8.68
CA PRO A 34 15.59 11.61 -9.01
C PRO A 34 16.12 13.04 -9.14
N LYS A 35 16.96 13.47 -8.19
CA LYS A 35 17.82 14.61 -8.46
C LYS A 35 19.00 14.03 -9.22
N PRO A 36 19.13 14.28 -10.54
CA PRO A 36 20.40 14.06 -11.18
C PRO A 36 21.34 15.12 -10.60
N VAL A 37 22.31 14.70 -9.80
CA VAL A 37 23.55 15.45 -9.74
C VAL A 37 24.23 15.24 -11.09
N SER A 38 24.03 16.22 -11.96
CA SER A 38 24.84 16.39 -13.16
C SER A 38 26.33 16.43 -12.76
N GLU A 39 27.02 15.32 -12.95
CA GLU A 39 28.43 15.35 -13.33
C GLU A 39 28.50 14.83 -14.77
N THR A 40 28.49 15.79 -15.69
CA THR A 40 29.10 15.76 -17.03
C THR A 40 28.83 14.56 -17.96
N GLU A 41 28.32 14.93 -19.15
CA GLU A 41 28.55 14.29 -20.46
C GLU A 41 27.75 13.04 -20.88
N THR A 42 26.76 13.30 -21.75
CA THR A 42 26.61 12.71 -23.11
C THR A 42 25.24 12.07 -23.45
N LYS A 43 24.45 12.88 -24.19
CA LYS A 43 23.49 12.55 -25.28
C LYS A 43 22.06 12.05 -24.93
N PRO A 44 21.01 12.58 -25.60
CA PRO A 44 19.62 12.47 -25.18
C PRO A 44 18.85 11.33 -25.87
N SER A 45 17.91 10.74 -25.15
CA SER A 45 16.72 10.11 -25.74
C SER A 45 15.53 10.31 -24.80
N ALA A 46 14.76 11.34 -25.11
CA ALA A 46 13.32 11.32 -24.90
C ALA A 46 12.68 10.51 -26.04
N PRO A 47 11.53 9.86 -25.77
CA PRO A 47 10.26 10.44 -26.20
C PRO A 47 9.30 10.47 -24.99
N ASP A 48 8.33 11.34 -24.83
CA ASP A 48 7.68 12.30 -25.70
C ASP A 48 7.04 13.36 -24.79
N ALA A 49 7.12 14.61 -25.21
CA ALA A 49 6.43 15.72 -24.58
C ALA A 49 4.95 15.67 -25.01
N GLY A 50 4.03 15.32 -24.10
CA GLY A 50 2.65 15.03 -24.49
C GLY A 50 1.56 15.37 -23.48
N SER A 51 1.81 16.25 -22.51
CA SER A 51 0.76 17.07 -21.88
C SER A 51 1.42 18.04 -20.92
N SER A 52 1.69 19.25 -21.40
CA SER A 52 1.72 20.40 -20.51
C SER A 52 0.30 20.60 -19.96
N LYS A 53 -0.08 19.79 -18.96
CA LYS A 53 -1.08 20.26 -17.99
C LYS A 53 -0.49 21.51 -17.34
N PRO A 54 -1.29 22.54 -17.01
CA PRO A 54 -0.78 23.66 -16.22
C PRO A 54 -0.03 23.08 -15.02
N SER A 55 1.13 23.64 -14.68
CA SER A 55 1.92 23.19 -13.52
C SER A 55 1.00 23.16 -12.32
N GLU A 56 0.48 21.98 -12.00
CA GLU A 56 -0.33 21.73 -10.82
C GLU A 56 0.51 22.21 -9.64
N LEU A 57 -0.11 22.99 -8.75
CA LEU A 57 0.61 23.47 -7.59
C LEU A 57 1.12 22.23 -6.85
N PHE A 58 2.33 22.30 -6.27
CA PHE A 58 2.86 21.18 -5.49
C PHE A 58 1.87 20.68 -4.41
N GLY A 59 1.03 21.59 -3.88
CA GLY A 59 -0.06 21.23 -2.98
C GLY A 59 -1.23 20.47 -3.63
N GLU A 60 -1.53 20.71 -4.91
CA GLU A 60 -2.53 19.97 -5.69
C GLU A 60 -2.03 18.55 -5.98
N GLU A 61 -0.77 18.38 -6.36
CA GLU A 61 -0.15 17.05 -6.53
C GLU A 61 -0.19 16.23 -5.22
N ILE A 62 0.14 16.85 -4.08
CA ILE A 62 0.00 16.21 -2.77
C ILE A 62 -1.46 15.85 -2.47
N ALA A 63 -2.40 16.75 -2.76
CA ALA A 63 -3.82 16.50 -2.52
C ALA A 63 -4.31 15.30 -3.35
N ASP A 64 -3.91 15.19 -4.61
CA ASP A 64 -4.24 14.06 -5.47
C ASP A 64 -3.65 12.75 -4.96
N HIS A 65 -2.40 12.75 -4.48
CA HIS A 65 -1.82 11.58 -3.83
C HIS A 65 -2.56 11.17 -2.55
N VAL A 66 -3.01 12.14 -1.75
CA VAL A 66 -3.81 11.86 -0.56
C VAL A 66 -5.18 11.30 -0.94
N LEU A 67 -5.80 11.80 -2.01
CA LEU A 67 -7.09 11.31 -2.52
C LEU A 67 -6.97 9.89 -3.08
N ASP A 68 -5.92 9.60 -3.85
CA ASP A 68 -5.62 8.24 -4.33
C ASP A 68 -5.45 7.29 -3.13
N ARG A 69 -4.62 7.67 -2.15
CA ARG A 69 -4.43 6.89 -0.92
C ARG A 69 -5.74 6.69 -0.15
N ALA A 70 -6.60 7.70 -0.11
CA ALA A 70 -7.91 7.60 0.53
C ALA A 70 -8.83 6.62 -0.20
N ALA A 71 -8.80 6.58 -1.54
CA ALA A 71 -9.53 5.61 -2.35
C ALA A 71 -9.04 4.18 -2.07
N LYS A 72 -7.72 3.95 -2.09
CA LYS A 72 -7.11 2.65 -1.74
C LYS A 72 -7.48 2.22 -0.31
N ALA A 73 -7.44 3.15 0.64
CA ALA A 73 -7.81 2.87 2.03
C ALA A 73 -9.29 2.46 2.17
N ARG A 74 -10.17 3.01 1.33
CA ARG A 74 -11.57 2.60 1.28
C ARG A 74 -11.71 1.17 0.77
N VAL A 75 -11.02 0.83 -0.32
CA VAL A 75 -10.99 -0.53 -0.86
C VAL A 75 -10.49 -1.52 0.20
N LEU A 76 -9.41 -1.19 0.92
CA LEU A 76 -8.91 -2.02 2.01
C LEU A 76 -9.98 -2.24 3.09
N LYS A 77 -10.70 -1.20 3.52
CA LYS A 77 -11.78 -1.34 4.51
C LYS A 77 -12.90 -2.26 4.02
N ASP A 78 -13.28 -2.15 2.75
CA ASP A 78 -14.32 -3.01 2.16
C ASP A 78 -13.86 -4.47 2.11
N LYS A 79 -12.61 -4.72 1.69
CA LYS A 79 -12.01 -6.07 1.68
C LYS A 79 -11.80 -6.63 3.08
N ALA A 80 -11.45 -5.79 4.06
CA ALA A 80 -11.35 -6.19 5.46
C ALA A 80 -12.71 -6.60 6.04
N ALA A 81 -13.79 -5.89 5.69
CA ALA A 81 -15.14 -6.27 6.10
C ALA A 81 -15.57 -7.61 5.50
N ALA A 82 -15.26 -7.84 4.21
CA ALA A 82 -15.48 -9.14 3.55
C ALA A 82 -14.63 -10.26 4.17
N LEU A 83 -13.37 -9.98 4.53
CA LEU A 83 -12.53 -10.95 5.23
C LEU A 83 -13.09 -11.29 6.62
N ARG A 84 -13.58 -10.29 7.37
CA ARG A 84 -14.19 -10.48 8.69
C ARG A 84 -15.49 -11.29 8.64
N SER A 85 -16.22 -11.29 7.53
CA SER A 85 -17.45 -12.10 7.39
C SER A 85 -17.16 -13.58 7.11
N VAL A 86 -16.01 -13.89 6.50
CA VAL A 86 -15.62 -15.27 6.19
C VAL A 86 -14.72 -15.91 7.25
N LEU A 87 -14.01 -15.10 8.06
CA LEU A 87 -13.15 -15.59 9.12
C LEU A 87 -13.93 -15.96 10.38
N THR A 88 -13.45 -16.99 11.07
CA THR A 88 -13.91 -17.31 12.42
C THR A 88 -13.31 -16.34 13.44
N THR A 89 -13.97 -16.16 14.59
CA THR A 89 -13.49 -15.32 15.69
C THR A 89 -12.08 -15.70 16.16
N TYR A 90 -11.73 -16.99 16.09
CA TYR A 90 -10.40 -17.49 16.43
C TYR A 90 -9.33 -17.04 15.42
N GLN A 91 -9.62 -17.12 14.12
CA GLN A 91 -8.72 -16.65 13.07
C GLN A 91 -8.56 -15.12 13.10
N LEU A 92 -9.63 -14.38 13.39
CA LEU A 92 -9.56 -12.92 13.56
C LEU A 92 -8.61 -12.52 14.68
N LYS A 93 -8.68 -13.19 15.83
CA LYS A 93 -7.75 -12.93 16.93
C LYS A 93 -6.29 -13.18 16.53
N LYS A 94 -6.02 -14.26 15.78
CA LYS A 94 -4.68 -14.54 15.25
C LYS A 94 -4.21 -13.49 14.24
N LEU A 95 -5.11 -12.96 13.42
CA LEU A 95 -4.79 -11.88 12.49
C LEU A 95 -4.41 -10.61 13.26
N GLU A 96 -5.20 -10.22 14.27
CA GLU A 96 -4.89 -9.06 15.13
C GLU A 96 -3.53 -9.22 15.84
N ASP A 97 -3.23 -10.41 16.36
CA ASP A 97 -1.94 -10.72 16.98
C ASP A 97 -0.78 -10.66 15.96
N ALA A 98 -0.99 -11.17 14.74
CA ALA A 98 0.00 -11.12 13.66
C ALA A 98 0.26 -9.68 13.18
N GLU A 99 -0.78 -8.86 13.03
CA GLU A 99 -0.64 -7.44 12.68
C GLU A 99 0.07 -6.65 13.78
N ARG A 100 -0.23 -6.92 15.05
CA ARG A 100 0.50 -6.34 16.19
C ARG A 100 1.97 -6.74 16.20
N SER A 101 2.30 -7.95 15.75
CA SER A 101 3.69 -8.39 15.61
C SER A 101 4.41 -7.78 14.40
N LEU A 102 3.65 -7.32 13.40
CA LEU A 102 4.18 -6.63 12.22
C LEU A 102 4.47 -5.16 12.47
N ASP A 103 3.81 -4.54 13.45
CA ASP A 103 4.20 -3.24 13.97
C ASP A 103 5.36 -3.44 14.96
N PRO A 104 6.63 -3.19 14.58
CA PRO A 104 7.70 -3.09 15.56
C PRO A 104 7.43 -1.86 16.40
N GLY A 105 6.59 -2.00 17.43
CA GLY A 105 6.40 -0.98 18.44
C GLY A 105 7.77 -0.50 18.92
N PRO A 106 7.95 0.80 19.21
CA PRO A 106 9.25 1.37 19.54
C PRO A 106 9.92 0.51 20.61
N GLY A 107 11.04 -0.08 20.21
CA GLY A 107 11.64 -1.22 20.89
C GLY A 107 11.78 -0.98 22.39
N ARG A 108 11.23 -1.91 23.18
CA ARG A 108 11.81 -2.23 24.48
C ARG A 108 13.15 -2.91 24.22
N PHE A 109 14.18 -2.10 23.97
CA PHE A 109 15.56 -2.49 24.24
C PHE A 109 15.74 -2.30 25.75
N HIS A 110 15.97 -3.40 26.46
CA HIS A 110 16.17 -3.43 27.91
C HIS A 110 17.49 -4.10 28.24
#